data_AF-A0A7S2T8N6-F1
#
_entry.id   AF-A0A7S2T8N6-F1
#
_cell.length_a   1.000
_cell.length_b   1.000
_cell.length_c   1.000
_cell.angle_alpha   90.00
_cell.angle_beta   90.00
_cell.angle_gamma   90.00
#
_symmetry.space_group_name_H-M   'P 1'
#
loop_
_entity.id
_entity.type
_entity.pdbx_description
1 polymer ?
#
loop_
_entity_poly.entity_id
_entity_poly.type
_entity_poly.pdbx_seq_one_letter_code
_entity_poly.pdbx_strand_id
1 'polypeptide(L)'
;GVGGTGGGYIALAGFYLVYSFFGLDLGLPLSEAARRTGEVCSGAFDETLTAEEREDRNAGLYCFWSVYSRVILNEWLGLGDDQVAVYGSSEWALGAALLTQWEEDEAGGGRREAAAAA
;
A
#
# COMPACT_ATOMS: atom_id res chain seq x y z
N GLY A 1 2.29 18.34 -14.61
CA GLY A 1 1.20 17.84 -15.47
C GLY A 1 1.03 16.37 -15.16
N VAL A 2 -0.10 15.99 -14.60
CA VAL A 2 -0.44 14.58 -14.34
C VAL A 2 -1.26 14.13 -15.54
N GLY A 3 -0.62 13.42 -16.46
CA GLY A 3 -1.27 12.85 -17.64
C GLY A 3 -1.53 11.36 -17.41
N GLY A 4 -2.73 10.91 -17.72
CA GLY A 4 -3.05 9.48 -17.83
C GLY A 4 -4.42 9.12 -17.27
N THR A 5 -5.46 9.22 -18.10
CA THR A 5 -6.81 8.73 -17.81
C THR A 5 -6.87 7.20 -17.96
N GLY A 6 -6.68 6.51 -16.85
CA GLY A 6 -7.00 5.10 -16.58
C GLY A 6 -6.89 4.92 -15.07
N GLY A 7 -8.00 4.64 -14.38
CA GLY A 7 -8.05 4.68 -12.91
C GLY A 7 -7.04 3.73 -12.27
N GLY A 8 -5.93 4.27 -11.77
CA GLY A 8 -4.90 3.50 -11.08
C GLY A 8 -5.28 3.27 -9.62
N TYR A 9 -5.19 2.03 -9.16
CA TYR A 9 -5.31 1.65 -7.77
C TYR A 9 -3.97 1.89 -7.06
N ILE A 10 -4.07 2.25 -5.78
CA ILE A 10 -2.90 2.45 -4.93
C ILE A 10 -2.82 1.30 -3.93
N ALA A 11 -1.70 0.58 -3.94
CA ALA A 11 -1.40 -0.48 -3.00
C ALA A 11 -0.59 0.07 -1.81
N LEU A 12 -1.15 -0.08 -0.60
CA LEU A 12 -0.66 0.55 0.64
C LEU A 12 -0.26 -0.49 1.70
N ALA A 13 0.43 -0.02 2.74
CA ALA A 13 0.69 -0.80 3.97
C ALA A 13 1.40 -2.15 3.69
N GLY A 14 0.69 -3.28 3.76
CA GLY A 14 1.29 -4.61 3.58
C GLY A 14 2.00 -4.79 2.24
N PHE A 15 1.49 -4.19 1.16
CA PHE A 15 2.15 -4.21 -0.15
C PHE A 15 3.50 -3.49 -0.12
N TYR A 16 3.56 -2.33 0.53
CA TYR A 16 4.81 -1.60 0.73
C TYR A 16 5.81 -2.38 1.58
N LEU A 17 5.35 -3.04 2.65
CA LEU A 17 6.24 -3.79 3.53
C LEU A 17 6.96 -4.93 2.81
N VAL A 18 6.30 -5.60 1.86
CA VAL A 18 6.95 -6.61 1.00
C VAL A 18 8.08 -5.98 0.17
N TYR A 19 7.82 -4.85 -0.48
CA TYR A 19 8.84 -4.16 -1.28
C TYR A 19 10.01 -3.69 -0.42
N SER A 20 9.70 -3.09 0.73
CA SER A 20 10.72 -2.59 1.66
C SER A 20 11.58 -3.72 2.22
N PHE A 21 10.98 -4.86 2.58
CA PHE A 21 11.72 -5.99 3.15
C PHE A 21 12.69 -6.59 2.13
N PHE A 22 12.25 -6.80 0.88
CA PHE A 22 13.10 -7.37 -0.17
C PHE A 22 13.95 -6.34 -0.93
N GLY A 23 14.00 -5.09 -0.47
CA GLY A 23 14.79 -4.02 -1.11
C GLY A 23 14.37 -3.72 -2.55
N LEU A 24 13.09 -3.85 -2.87
CA LEU A 24 12.54 -3.63 -4.22
C LEU A 24 12.20 -2.16 -4.46
N ASP A 25 12.40 -1.70 -5.70
CA ASP A 25 11.94 -0.39 -6.15
C ASP A 25 10.40 -0.33 -6.19
N LEU A 26 9.78 0.72 -5.65
CA LEU A 26 8.33 0.86 -5.58
C LEU A 26 7.64 1.03 -6.96
N GLY A 27 8.40 1.43 -7.98
CA GLY A 27 7.93 1.47 -9.36
C GLY A 27 7.98 0.12 -10.06
N LEU A 28 8.50 -0.92 -9.42
CA LEU A 28 8.54 -2.27 -9.96
C LEU A 28 7.10 -2.83 -10.08
N PRO A 29 6.70 -3.36 -11.24
CA PRO A 29 5.43 -4.06 -11.42
C PRO A 29 5.25 -5.17 -10.39
N LEU A 30 4.01 -5.40 -9.93
CA LEU A 30 3.71 -6.41 -8.91
C LEU A 30 4.03 -7.82 -9.38
N SER A 31 3.77 -8.14 -10.65
CA SER A 31 4.14 -9.45 -11.20
C SER A 31 5.65 -9.70 -11.14
N GLU A 32 6.45 -8.68 -11.41
CA GLU A 32 7.91 -8.73 -11.38
C GLU A 32 8.44 -8.75 -9.94
N ALA A 33 7.83 -8.00 -9.03
CA ALA A 33 8.10 -8.09 -7.60
C ALA A 33 7.85 -9.51 -7.09
N ALA A 34 6.67 -10.08 -7.37
CA ALA A 34 6.32 -11.44 -6.97
C ALA A 34 7.25 -12.51 -7.57
N ARG A 35 7.75 -12.29 -8.80
CA ARG A 35 8.75 -13.17 -9.42
C ARG A 35 10.07 -13.14 -8.63
N ARG A 36 10.59 -11.95 -8.32
CA ARG A 36 11.86 -11.78 -7.59
C ARG A 36 11.79 -12.28 -6.16
N THR A 37 10.71 -11.97 -5.44
CA THR A 37 10.51 -12.51 -4.09
C THR A 37 10.36 -14.03 -4.15
N GLY A 38 9.72 -14.58 -5.19
CA GLY A 38 9.62 -16.02 -5.41
C GLY A 38 10.99 -16.70 -5.55
N GLU A 39 11.97 -16.07 -6.19
CA GLU A 39 13.35 -16.59 -6.30
C GLU A 39 14.02 -16.67 -4.92
N VAL A 40 13.90 -15.61 -4.10
CA VAL A 40 14.40 -15.59 -2.72
C VAL A 40 13.70 -16.66 -1.89
N CYS A 41 12.37 -16.70 -1.94
CA CYS A 41 11.53 -17.58 -1.13
C CYS A 41 11.58 -19.06 -1.54
N SER A 42 12.20 -19.39 -2.67
CA SER A 42 12.44 -20.77 -3.09
C SER A 42 13.73 -21.35 -2.49
N GLY A 43 14.61 -20.52 -1.93
CA GLY A 43 15.84 -20.96 -1.29
C GLY A 43 15.69 -21.20 0.22
N ALA A 44 16.78 -21.64 0.85
CA ALA A 44 16.81 -21.84 2.29
C ALA A 44 16.80 -20.49 3.02
N PHE A 45 16.02 -20.40 4.09
CA PHE A 45 15.80 -19.16 4.84
C PHE A 45 17.10 -18.55 5.38
N ASP A 46 18.07 -19.39 5.74
CA ASP A 46 19.36 -19.01 6.29
C ASP A 46 20.42 -18.64 5.25
N GLU A 47 20.19 -19.00 3.99
CA GLU A 47 21.08 -18.71 2.86
C GLU A 47 20.62 -17.49 2.06
N THR A 48 19.31 -17.28 1.96
CA THR A 48 18.70 -16.27 1.08
C THR A 48 18.42 -14.93 1.75
N LEU A 49 18.40 -14.90 3.09
CA LEU A 49 18.18 -13.70 3.88
C LEU A 49 19.44 -13.32 4.66
N THR A 50 19.68 -12.02 4.77
CA THR A 50 20.73 -11.45 5.62
C THR A 50 20.47 -11.72 7.10
N ALA A 51 21.49 -11.52 7.95
CA ALA A 51 21.30 -11.64 9.40
C ALA A 51 20.22 -10.67 9.92
N GLU A 52 20.22 -9.43 9.43
CA GLU A 52 19.25 -8.39 9.80
C GLU A 52 17.82 -8.76 9.37
N GLU A 53 17.62 -9.19 8.12
CA GLU A 53 16.30 -9.61 7.62
C GLU A 53 15.74 -10.79 8.42
N ARG A 54 16.58 -11.71 8.87
CA ARG A 54 16.15 -12.85 9.70
C ARG A 54 15.74 -12.46 11.11
N GLU A 55 16.22 -11.33 11.63
CA GLU A 55 15.84 -10.80 12.94
C GLU A 55 14.48 -10.07 12.91
N ASP A 56 13.97 -9.72 11.72
CA ASP A 56 12.61 -9.19 11.58
C ASP A 56 11.58 -10.24 12.08
N ARG A 57 10.71 -9.81 13.00
CA ARG A 57 9.66 -10.67 13.58
C ARG A 57 8.69 -11.24 12.54
N ASN A 58 8.59 -10.57 11.39
CA ASN A 58 7.73 -10.95 10.27
C ASN A 58 8.51 -11.61 9.12
N ALA A 59 9.82 -11.87 9.28
CA ALA A 59 10.67 -12.46 8.24
C ALA A 59 10.04 -13.71 7.58
N GLY A 60 9.51 -14.62 8.40
CA GLY A 60 8.85 -15.84 7.93
C GLY A 60 7.52 -15.63 7.20
N LEU A 61 6.93 -14.43 7.28
CA LEU A 61 5.64 -14.09 6.66
C LEU A 61 5.81 -13.40 5.31
N TYR A 62 6.93 -12.70 5.05
CA TYR A 62 7.09 -11.94 3.81
C TYR A 62 7.03 -12.78 2.55
N CYS A 63 7.52 -14.03 2.61
CA CYS A 63 7.37 -14.97 1.50
C CYS A 63 5.90 -15.29 1.19
N PHE A 64 5.11 -15.55 2.23
CA PHE A 64 3.67 -15.75 2.09
C PHE A 64 2.98 -14.49 1.55
N TRP A 65 3.27 -13.31 2.13
CA TRP A 65 2.67 -12.05 1.71
C TRP A 65 2.99 -11.70 0.26
N SER A 66 4.20 -11.98 -0.22
CA SER A 66 4.58 -11.67 -1.60
C SER A 66 3.73 -12.45 -2.64
N VAL A 67 3.44 -13.72 -2.36
CA VAL A 67 2.55 -14.53 -3.21
C VAL A 67 1.10 -14.09 -3.05
N TYR A 68 0.68 -13.84 -1.80
CA TYR A 68 -0.67 -13.42 -1.47
C TYR A 68 -1.06 -12.11 -2.17
N SER A 69 -0.15 -11.13 -2.20
CA SER A 69 -0.34 -9.84 -2.88
C SER A 69 -0.60 -10.01 -4.38
N ARG A 70 0.14 -10.90 -5.05
CA ARG A 70 -0.07 -11.22 -6.47
C ARG A 70 -1.43 -11.87 -6.72
N VAL A 71 -1.78 -12.88 -5.92
CA VAL A 71 -3.03 -13.64 -6.08
C VAL A 71 -4.24 -12.72 -5.89
N ILE A 72 -4.27 -11.90 -4.85
CA ILE A 72 -5.39 -10.97 -4.65
C ILE A 72 -5.52 -10.01 -5.83
N LEU A 73 -4.44 -9.33 -6.20
CA LEU A 73 -4.53 -8.22 -7.14
C LEU A 73 -4.79 -8.73 -8.56
N ASN A 74 -4.03 -9.71 -9.02
CA ASN A 74 -4.13 -10.18 -10.40
C ASN A 74 -5.24 -11.21 -10.60
N GLU A 75 -5.40 -12.18 -9.68
CA GLU A 75 -6.32 -13.29 -9.90
C GLU A 75 -7.73 -12.99 -9.37
N TRP A 76 -7.84 -12.39 -8.18
CA TRP A 76 -9.15 -12.15 -7.57
C TRP A 76 -9.78 -10.84 -8.00
N LEU A 77 -8.98 -9.77 -8.07
CA LEU A 77 -9.44 -8.44 -8.47
C LEU A 77 -9.28 -8.17 -9.97
N GLY A 78 -8.55 -9.04 -10.69
CA GLY A 78 -8.37 -8.91 -12.14
C GLY A 78 -7.56 -7.67 -12.55
N LEU A 79 -6.73 -7.14 -11.66
CA LEU A 79 -5.95 -5.93 -11.90
C LEU A 79 -4.64 -6.26 -12.62
N GLY A 80 -4.35 -5.53 -13.68
CA GLY A 80 -3.06 -5.52 -14.36
C GLY A 80 -2.00 -4.71 -13.60
N ASP A 81 -0.73 -4.97 -13.91
CA ASP A 81 0.40 -4.22 -13.33
C ASP A 81 0.35 -2.72 -13.68
N ASP A 82 -0.18 -2.37 -14.85
CA ASP A 82 -0.37 -0.99 -15.31
C ASP A 82 -1.48 -0.26 -14.55
N GLN A 83 -2.28 -0.98 -13.77
CA GLN A 83 -3.39 -0.45 -13.00
C GLN A 83 -3.08 -0.29 -11.52
N VAL A 84 -1.91 -0.73 -11.02
CA VAL A 84 -1.58 -0.68 -9.60
C VAL A 84 -0.21 -0.02 -9.37
N ALA A 85 -0.17 0.95 -8.46
CA ALA A 85 1.07 1.56 -7.99
C ALA A 85 1.24 1.36 -6.49
N VAL A 86 2.45 1.00 -6.04
CA VAL A 86 2.77 0.81 -4.62
C VAL A 86 3.27 2.13 -4.03
N TYR A 87 2.72 2.52 -2.87
CA TYR A 87 3.08 3.76 -2.19
C TYR A 87 3.59 3.51 -0.77
N GLY A 88 4.58 4.28 -0.35
CA GLY A 88 5.26 4.12 0.93
C GLY A 88 4.55 4.72 2.15
N SER A 89 3.49 5.49 1.96
CA SER A 89 2.71 6.10 3.05
C SER A 89 1.24 5.67 3.00
N SER A 90 0.65 5.42 4.16
CA SER A 90 -0.77 5.11 4.30
C SER A 90 -1.51 6.36 4.76
N GLU A 91 -2.44 6.86 3.94
CA GLU A 91 -3.06 8.19 4.11
C GLU A 91 -4.43 8.15 4.79
N TRP A 92 -4.87 7.00 5.32
CA TRP A 92 -6.22 6.89 5.90
C TRP A 92 -6.41 7.85 7.08
N ALA A 93 -5.39 8.03 7.91
CA ALA A 93 -5.45 8.90 9.09
C ALA A 93 -5.55 10.37 8.69
N LEU A 94 -4.83 10.77 7.63
CA LEU A 94 -4.94 12.12 7.06
C LEU A 94 -6.34 12.34 6.49
N GLY A 95 -6.88 11.39 5.73
CA GLY A 95 -8.25 11.45 5.21
C GLY A 95 -9.29 11.57 6.33
N ALA A 96 -9.15 10.80 7.40
CA ALA A 96 -10.03 10.87 8.56
C ALA A 96 -9.96 12.25 9.24
N ALA A 97 -8.76 12.79 9.46
CA ALA A 97 -8.58 14.10 10.08
C ALA A 97 -9.19 15.22 9.23
N LEU A 98 -9.02 15.17 7.91
CA LEU A 98 -9.64 16.13 6.98
C LEU A 98 -11.17 16.05 7.00
N LEU A 99 -11.72 14.84 7.05
CA LEU A 99 -13.17 14.65 7.15
C LEU A 99 -13.71 15.21 8.47
N THR A 100 -13.07 14.90 9.59
CA THR A 100 -13.46 15.44 10.91
C THR A 100 -13.41 16.97 10.93
N GLN A 101 -12.34 17.57 10.39
CA GLN A 101 -12.23 19.03 10.30
C GLN A 101 -13.36 19.63 9.45
N TRP A 102 -13.67 19.00 8.31
CA TRP A 102 -14.75 19.46 7.44
C TRP A 102 -16.12 19.40 8.13
N GLU A 103 -16.42 18.31 8.84
CA GLU A 103 -17.67 18.16 9.60
C GLU A 103 -17.79 19.22 10.71
N GLU A 104 -16.69 19.55 11.39
CA GLU A 104 -16.67 20.62 12.41
C GLU A 104 -16.91 22.00 11.81
N ASP A 105 -16.31 22.28 10.65
CA ASP A 105 -16.46 23.55 9.94
C ASP A 105 -17.89 23.74 9.40
N GLU A 106 -18.53 22.71 8.83
CA GLU A 106 -19.93 22.73 8.40
C GLU A 106 -20.90 22.91 9.59
N ALA A 107 -20.69 22.17 10.67
CA ALA A 107 -21.48 22.30 11.89
C ALA A 107 -21.25 23.66 12.59
N GLY A 108 -20.09 24.29 12.41
CA GLY A 108 -19.77 25.63 12.88
C GLY A 108 -20.37 26.73 12.00
N GLY A 109 -20.39 26.54 10.69
CA GLY A 109 -20.98 27.45 9.69
C GLY A 109 -22.49 27.60 9.87
N GLY A 110 -23.21 26.49 10.00
CA GLY A 110 -24.67 26.51 10.23
C GLY A 110 -25.07 27.20 11.54
N ARG A 111 -24.24 27.11 12.58
CA ARG A 111 -24.46 27.83 13.85
C ARG A 111 -24.21 29.34 13.73
N ARG A 112 -23.25 29.77 12.91
CA ARG A 112 -22.98 31.20 12.66
C ARG A 112 -24.06 31.83 11.79
N GLU A 113 -24.57 31.14 10.78
CA GLU A 113 -25.69 31.63 9.97
C GLU A 113 -27.00 31.71 10.77
N ALA A 114 -27.31 30.69 11.58
CA ALA A 114 -28.48 30.73 12.46
C ALA A 114 -28.41 31.86 13.51
N ALA A 115 -27.21 32.16 14.03
CA ALA A 115 -27.00 33.27 14.94
C ALA A 115 -27.03 34.65 14.26
N ALA A 116 -26.74 34.73 12.95
CA ALA A 116 -26.83 35.97 12.17
C ALA A 116 -28.25 36.26 11.66
N ALA A 117 -29.13 35.25 11.64
CA ALA A 117 -30.53 35.36 11.20
C ALA A 117 -31.54 35.59 12.35
N ALA A 118 -31.07 35.60 13.61
CA ALA A 118 -31.86 35.87 14.82
C ALA A 118 -31.60 37.29 15.35
#